data_AF-F4YEA8-F1
#
_entry.id   AF-F4YEA8-F1
#
_cell.length_a   1.000
_cell.length_b   1.000
_cell.length_c   1.000
_cell.angle_alpha   90.00
_cell.angle_beta   90.00
_cell.angle_gamma   90.00
#
_symmetry.space_group_name_H-M   'P 1'
#
loop_
_entity.id
_entity.type
_entity.pdbx_description
1 polymer ?
#
loop_
_entity_poly.entity_id
_entity_poly.type
_entity_poly.pdbx_seq_one_letter_code
_entity_poly.pdbx_strand_id
1 'polypeptide(L)'
;ATLFPETVALAVIETPGTASGSEGCLPEPPPPKRLLNLTLEVSTAKLTAFVAEDKFVTLAAECVSLSRHGGSLQAYCPELAAGFDGNSIFNFKEVEMQLLPELEEMILHRNPFPALQTLRNRVWLLSLGSVSVEFPYQYDFSRTLDEAVGVQKWLKGLHRGTRAQASASPAPLPPDLLLKVQHFSWVFLDDIFEVKLRDNYELMKDESKESAKRLQLLDAKVAALRKQHGELLPA
;
A
#
# COMPACT_ATOMS: atom_id res chain seq x y z
N ALA A 1 -10.63 -36.20 8.66
CA ALA A 1 -11.24 -36.83 9.85
C ALA A 1 -10.11 -37.30 10.73
N THR A 2 -9.82 -36.56 11.80
CA THR A 2 -8.76 -36.89 12.74
C THR A 2 -9.27 -36.53 14.13
N LEU A 3 -9.40 -37.57 14.93
CA LEU A 3 -10.05 -37.63 16.24
C LEU A 3 -9.10 -37.09 17.32
N PHE A 4 -9.60 -36.21 18.19
CA PHE A 4 -8.96 -35.90 19.47
C PHE A 4 -9.49 -36.84 20.55
N PRO A 5 -8.66 -37.35 21.47
CA PRO A 5 -9.10 -38.27 22.51
C PRO A 5 -9.67 -37.57 23.75
N GLU A 6 -10.50 -38.35 24.44
CA GLU A 6 -11.22 -38.11 25.69
C GLU A 6 -10.35 -37.88 26.95
N THR A 7 -10.93 -37.07 27.84
CA THR A 7 -11.03 -37.22 29.31
C THR A 7 -9.77 -37.21 30.18
N VAL A 8 -9.68 -36.17 31.02
CA VAL A 8 -9.19 -36.30 32.40
C VAL A 8 -10.21 -35.67 33.34
N ALA A 9 -10.75 -36.50 34.23
CA ALA A 9 -11.67 -36.14 35.29
C ALA A 9 -10.93 -35.40 36.43
N LEU A 10 -11.57 -34.39 37.02
CA LEU A 10 -11.16 -33.83 38.31
C LEU A 10 -12.35 -33.78 39.26
N ALA A 11 -12.04 -34.15 40.49
CA ALA A 11 -12.92 -34.69 41.50
C ALA A 11 -13.91 -33.69 42.11
N VAL A 12 -15.09 -34.23 42.41
CA VAL A 12 -16.08 -33.66 43.33
C VAL A 12 -15.51 -33.69 44.75
N ILE A 13 -15.48 -32.53 45.40
CA ILE A 13 -15.40 -32.44 46.87
C ILE A 13 -16.62 -31.63 47.31
N GLU A 14 -17.63 -32.31 47.85
CA GLU A 14 -18.69 -31.71 48.65
C GLU A 14 -18.31 -31.80 50.13
N THR A 15 -18.55 -30.73 50.90
CA THR A 15 -19.27 -30.75 52.20
C THR A 15 -19.40 -29.33 52.78
N PRO A 16 -20.33 -29.07 53.74
CA PRO A 16 -21.27 -27.95 53.66
C PRO A 16 -21.06 -26.87 54.75
N GLY A 17 -21.74 -25.74 54.59
CA GLY A 17 -21.82 -24.72 55.64
C GLY A 17 -22.60 -23.48 55.22
N THR A 18 -23.89 -23.46 55.55
CA THR A 18 -24.83 -22.35 55.39
C THR A 18 -24.41 -21.11 56.18
N ALA A 19 -24.33 -19.95 55.53
CA ALA A 19 -24.57 -18.65 56.16
C ALA A 19 -25.10 -17.65 55.12
N SER A 20 -26.31 -17.17 55.40
CA SER A 20 -27.14 -16.23 54.65
C SER A 20 -26.49 -14.86 54.40
N GLY A 21 -26.66 -14.30 53.20
CA GLY A 21 -26.40 -12.88 52.94
C GLY A 21 -26.61 -12.45 51.50
N SER A 22 -27.73 -11.75 51.24
CA SER A 22 -28.01 -10.85 50.12
C SER A 22 -27.97 -11.44 48.69
N GLU A 23 -29.15 -11.78 48.16
CA GLU A 23 -29.39 -11.93 46.72
C GLU A 23 -29.11 -10.60 46.00
N GLY A 24 -27.87 -10.43 45.55
CA GLY A 24 -27.49 -9.45 44.55
C GLY A 24 -27.70 -10.05 43.17
N CYS A 25 -28.58 -9.44 42.38
CA CYS A 25 -28.84 -9.76 40.98
C CYS A 25 -27.52 -10.05 40.23
N LEU A 26 -27.36 -11.29 39.74
CA LEU A 26 -26.29 -11.63 38.80
C LEU A 26 -26.43 -10.68 37.59
N PRO A 27 -25.33 -10.06 37.11
CA PRO A 27 -25.38 -9.32 35.87
C PRO A 27 -25.75 -10.30 34.76
N GLU A 28 -26.87 -10.03 34.08
CA GLU A 28 -27.30 -10.73 32.88
C GLU A 28 -26.10 -10.94 31.94
N PRO A 29 -25.88 -12.16 31.42
CA PRO A 29 -24.82 -12.38 30.46
C PRO A 29 -25.02 -11.42 29.28
N PRO A 30 -23.97 -10.71 28.82
CA PRO A 30 -24.11 -9.78 27.71
C PRO A 30 -24.72 -10.53 26.52
N PRO A 31 -25.66 -9.90 25.79
CA PRO A 31 -26.38 -10.56 24.71
C PRO A 31 -25.36 -11.16 23.73
N PRO A 32 -25.63 -12.37 23.18
CA PRO A 32 -24.71 -13.04 22.29
C PRO A 32 -24.37 -12.13 21.12
N LYS A 33 -23.08 -11.77 21.01
CA LYS A 33 -22.59 -10.96 19.88
C LYS A 33 -22.88 -11.73 18.60
N ARG A 34 -23.82 -11.24 17.80
CA ARG A 34 -24.14 -11.82 16.50
C ARG A 34 -22.86 -11.85 15.65
N LEU A 35 -22.36 -13.05 15.39
CA LEU A 35 -21.22 -13.29 14.52
C LEU A 35 -21.71 -13.14 13.07
N LEU A 36 -21.43 -11.99 12.47
CA LEU A 36 -21.58 -11.80 11.04
C LEU A 36 -20.28 -12.19 10.36
N ASN A 37 -20.36 -13.20 9.51
CA ASN A 37 -19.27 -13.62 8.64
C ASN A 37 -19.64 -13.27 7.21
N LEU A 38 -18.80 -12.47 6.55
CA LEU A 38 -19.01 -12.02 5.17
C LEU A 38 -17.69 -12.11 4.43
N THR A 39 -17.70 -12.74 3.27
CA THR A 39 -16.59 -12.79 2.33
C THR A 39 -17.06 -12.23 1.00
N LEU A 40 -16.30 -11.31 0.44
CA LEU A 40 -16.54 -10.68 -0.85
C LEU A 40 -15.28 -10.83 -1.69
N GLU A 41 -15.44 -11.32 -2.91
CA GLU A 41 -14.37 -11.40 -3.90
C GLU A 41 -14.81 -10.64 -5.14
N VAL A 42 -13.96 -9.74 -5.61
CA VAL A 42 -14.22 -8.88 -6.76
C VAL A 42 -13.04 -9.03 -7.71
N SER A 43 -13.31 -9.54 -8.91
CA SER A 43 -12.28 -9.75 -9.92
C SER A 43 -11.64 -8.44 -10.37
N THR A 44 -12.45 -7.41 -10.59
CA THR A 44 -11.99 -6.08 -11.00
C THR A 44 -12.90 -5.01 -10.40
N ALA A 45 -12.31 -3.95 -9.89
CA ALA A 45 -13.02 -2.78 -9.40
C ALA A 45 -12.34 -1.53 -9.94
N LYS A 46 -13.12 -0.65 -10.58
CA LYS A 46 -12.65 0.66 -11.04
C LYS A 46 -13.60 1.74 -10.54
N LEU A 47 -13.06 2.68 -9.79
CA LEU A 47 -13.74 3.89 -9.36
C LEU A 47 -13.15 5.07 -10.12
N THR A 48 -13.99 5.98 -10.57
CA THR A 48 -13.56 7.24 -11.19
C THR A 48 -14.39 8.36 -10.59
N ALA A 49 -13.70 9.34 -10.01
CA ALA A 49 -14.31 10.50 -9.38
C ALA A 49 -13.86 11.77 -10.10
N PHE A 50 -14.80 12.50 -10.70
CA PHE A 50 -14.56 13.79 -11.32
C PHE A 50 -14.55 14.87 -10.24
N VAL A 51 -13.47 15.66 -10.21
CA VAL A 51 -13.26 16.72 -9.21
C VAL A 51 -13.39 18.12 -9.84
N ALA A 52 -13.25 18.23 -11.16
CA ALA A 52 -13.61 19.39 -11.97
C ALA A 52 -14.07 18.93 -13.37
N GLU A 53 -14.28 19.87 -14.32
CA GLU A 53 -14.73 19.56 -15.68
C GLU A 53 -13.75 18.65 -16.44
N ASP A 54 -12.45 18.88 -16.28
CA ASP A 54 -11.36 18.20 -16.97
C ASP A 54 -10.43 17.41 -16.03
N LYS A 55 -10.79 17.33 -14.74
CA LYS A 55 -9.95 16.70 -13.70
C LYS A 55 -10.65 15.54 -13.02
N PHE A 56 -9.97 14.41 -12.90
CA PHE A 56 -10.53 13.21 -12.30
C PHE A 56 -9.48 12.32 -11.63
N VAL A 57 -9.91 11.59 -10.60
CA VAL A 57 -9.11 10.60 -9.90
C VAL A 57 -9.67 9.21 -10.20
N THR A 58 -8.81 8.28 -10.59
CA THR A 58 -9.15 6.88 -10.82
C THR A 58 -8.52 6.00 -9.78
N LEU A 59 -9.26 5.03 -9.27
CA LEU A 59 -8.74 3.93 -8.48
C LEU A 59 -9.11 2.62 -9.18
N ALA A 60 -8.12 1.79 -9.51
CA ALA A 60 -8.31 0.50 -10.15
C ALA A 60 -7.68 -0.59 -9.30
N ALA A 61 -8.41 -1.67 -9.07
CA ALA A 61 -8.00 -2.78 -8.24
C ALA A 61 -8.38 -4.09 -8.93
N GLU A 62 -7.48 -5.07 -8.87
CA GLU A 62 -7.69 -6.40 -9.42
C GLU A 62 -7.70 -7.44 -8.30
N CYS A 63 -8.56 -8.44 -8.41
CA CYS A 63 -8.65 -9.59 -7.51
C CYS A 63 -8.76 -9.18 -6.03
N VAL A 64 -9.65 -8.22 -5.72
CA VAL A 64 -9.88 -7.73 -4.36
C VAL A 64 -10.64 -8.80 -3.58
N SER A 65 -10.10 -9.19 -2.42
CA SER A 65 -10.81 -10.02 -1.45
C SER A 65 -11.02 -9.24 -0.16
N LEU A 66 -12.20 -9.40 0.43
CA LEU A 66 -12.59 -8.78 1.69
C LEU A 66 -13.27 -9.83 2.55
N SER A 67 -12.73 -10.09 3.74
CA SER A 67 -13.32 -10.98 4.72
C SER A 67 -13.60 -10.20 6.00
N ARG A 68 -14.81 -10.38 6.54
CA ARG A 68 -15.22 -9.88 7.84
C ARG A 68 -15.62 -11.07 8.69
N HIS A 69 -14.95 -11.24 9.81
CA HIS A 69 -15.25 -12.28 10.77
C HIS A 69 -15.38 -11.67 12.17
N GLY A 70 -16.61 -11.58 12.67
CA GLY A 70 -16.89 -10.95 13.95
C GLY A 70 -16.42 -9.49 14.03
N GLY A 71 -15.45 -9.22 14.89
CA GLY A 71 -14.86 -7.88 15.09
C GLY A 71 -13.69 -7.55 14.15
N SER A 72 -13.16 -8.53 13.43
CA SER A 72 -12.00 -8.35 12.55
C SER A 72 -12.43 -8.16 11.09
N LEU A 73 -11.70 -7.31 10.39
CA LEU A 73 -11.83 -7.09 8.95
C LEU A 73 -10.48 -7.31 8.30
N GLN A 74 -10.40 -8.09 7.24
CA GLN A 74 -9.20 -8.26 6.43
C GLN A 74 -9.56 -8.01 4.97
N ALA A 75 -8.76 -7.23 4.28
CA ALA A 75 -8.85 -7.02 2.85
C ALA A 75 -7.48 -7.30 2.22
N TYR A 76 -7.48 -7.90 1.05
CA TYR A 76 -6.28 -8.12 0.26
C TYR A 76 -6.52 -7.73 -1.19
N CYS A 77 -5.53 -7.11 -1.80
CA CYS A 77 -5.53 -6.70 -3.19
C CYS A 77 -4.12 -6.86 -3.75
N PRO A 78 -3.87 -7.78 -4.69
CA PRO A 78 -2.54 -8.01 -5.25
C PRO A 78 -2.00 -6.79 -5.98
N GLU A 79 -2.86 -6.04 -6.68
CA GLU A 79 -2.47 -4.84 -7.41
C GLU A 79 -3.56 -3.76 -7.31
N LEU A 80 -3.15 -2.58 -6.86
CA LEU A 80 -4.00 -1.40 -6.73
C LEU A 80 -3.29 -0.23 -7.38
N ALA A 81 -3.94 0.46 -8.31
CA ALA A 81 -3.42 1.63 -8.98
C ALA A 81 -4.31 2.85 -8.71
N ALA A 82 -3.70 3.98 -8.37
CA ALA A 82 -4.38 5.27 -8.31
C ALA A 82 -3.79 6.23 -9.34
N GLY A 83 -4.67 6.77 -10.18
CA GLY A 83 -4.34 7.64 -11.28
C GLY A 83 -5.06 8.99 -11.20
N PHE A 84 -4.47 9.98 -11.85
CA PHE A 84 -4.95 11.35 -11.90
C PHE A 84 -4.93 11.81 -13.37
N ASP A 85 -6.06 12.24 -13.88
CA ASP A 85 -6.24 12.75 -15.25
C ASP A 85 -5.72 11.80 -16.33
N GLY A 86 -5.89 10.49 -16.10
CA GLY A 86 -5.43 9.42 -17.00
C GLY A 86 -3.99 8.95 -16.78
N ASN A 87 -3.22 9.62 -15.93
CA ASN A 87 -1.86 9.20 -15.56
C ASN A 87 -1.89 8.28 -14.35
N SER A 88 -1.29 7.09 -14.41
CA SER A 88 -1.14 6.23 -13.22
C SER A 88 0.01 6.76 -12.37
N ILE A 89 -0.31 7.40 -11.24
CA ILE A 89 0.69 8.05 -10.38
C ILE A 89 1.15 7.12 -9.26
N PHE A 90 0.23 6.34 -8.69
CA PHE A 90 0.53 5.44 -7.59
C PHE A 90 0.21 4.00 -7.99
N ASN A 91 1.18 3.10 -7.85
CA ASN A 91 0.99 1.67 -8.03
C ASN A 91 1.38 0.96 -6.74
N PHE A 92 0.48 0.16 -6.20
CA PHE A 92 0.67 -0.60 -4.98
C PHE A 92 0.57 -2.10 -5.30
N LYS A 93 1.51 -2.89 -4.77
CA LYS A 93 1.49 -4.36 -4.89
C LYS A 93 1.37 -5.00 -3.52
N GLU A 94 0.67 -6.13 -3.49
CA GLU A 94 0.44 -6.94 -2.29
C GLU A 94 -0.13 -6.08 -1.16
N VAL A 95 -1.25 -5.40 -1.43
CA VAL A 95 -1.94 -4.57 -0.45
C VAL A 95 -2.73 -5.46 0.49
N GLU A 96 -2.35 -5.46 1.76
CA GLU A 96 -3.09 -6.14 2.82
C GLU A 96 -3.52 -5.12 3.88
N MET A 97 -4.82 -5.10 4.18
CA MET A 97 -5.41 -4.23 5.17
C MET A 97 -6.14 -5.07 6.22
N GLN A 98 -5.79 -4.93 7.49
CA GLN A 98 -6.46 -5.61 8.59
C GLN A 98 -6.90 -4.61 9.66
N LEU A 99 -8.14 -4.73 10.14
CA LEU A 99 -8.60 -4.08 11.36
C LEU A 99 -8.64 -5.14 12.46
N LEU A 100 -7.72 -5.02 13.42
CA LEU A 100 -7.55 -5.94 14.53
C LEU A 100 -8.05 -5.31 15.84
N PRO A 101 -8.67 -6.10 16.73
CA PRO A 101 -9.08 -5.61 18.05
C PRO A 101 -7.89 -5.23 18.92
N GLU A 102 -6.76 -5.89 18.74
CA GLU A 102 -5.53 -5.69 19.48
C GLU A 102 -4.32 -6.22 18.69
N LEU A 103 -3.16 -5.58 18.84
CA LEU A 103 -1.88 -6.04 18.29
C LEU A 103 -0.76 -5.80 19.31
N GLU A 104 -0.08 -6.87 19.73
CA GLU A 104 0.92 -6.81 20.81
C GLU A 104 2.11 -5.89 20.47
N GLU A 105 2.55 -5.86 19.20
CA GLU A 105 3.58 -4.93 18.70
C GLU A 105 3.24 -3.46 19.01
N MET A 106 1.94 -3.11 19.02
CA MET A 106 1.49 -1.75 19.29
C MET A 106 1.68 -1.33 20.74
N ILE A 107 1.74 -2.28 21.67
CA ILE A 107 1.99 -1.99 23.09
C ILE A 107 3.38 -1.40 23.27
N LEU A 108 4.37 -1.91 22.53
CA LEU A 108 5.74 -1.39 22.54
C LEU A 108 5.81 0.05 22.01
N HIS A 109 4.95 0.39 21.05
CA HIS A 109 4.87 1.76 20.51
C HIS A 109 4.10 2.71 21.43
N ARG A 110 3.11 2.23 22.20
CA ARG A 110 2.33 3.06 23.13
C ARG A 110 3.03 3.32 24.45
N ASN A 111 3.76 2.32 24.97
CA ASN A 111 4.40 2.36 26.28
C ASN A 111 5.29 3.60 26.54
N PRO A 112 6.10 4.08 25.57
CA PRO A 112 6.94 5.27 25.76
C PRO A 112 6.17 6.59 25.87
N PHE A 113 4.86 6.62 25.59
CA PHE A 113 4.06 7.85 25.54
C PHE A 113 3.17 7.98 26.80
N PRO A 114 3.62 8.69 27.84
CA PRO A 114 2.88 8.81 29.11
C PRO A 114 1.54 9.57 28.97
N ALA A 115 1.33 10.28 27.85
CA ALA A 115 0.08 10.95 27.55
C ALA A 115 -1.06 9.99 27.15
N LEU A 116 -0.74 8.74 26.76
CA LEU A 116 -1.73 7.75 26.38
C LEU A 116 -2.27 7.03 27.62
N GLN A 117 -3.59 7.11 27.83
CA GLN A 117 -4.26 6.46 28.96
C GLN A 117 -4.45 4.95 28.76
N THR A 118 -4.30 4.45 27.52
CA THR A 118 -4.53 3.06 27.16
C THR A 118 -3.26 2.45 26.55
N LEU A 119 -2.86 1.28 27.05
CA LEU A 119 -1.76 0.50 26.46
C LEU A 119 -2.17 -0.27 25.21
N ARG A 120 -3.45 -0.62 25.11
CA ARG A 120 -4.04 -1.43 24.04
C ARG A 120 -5.16 -0.66 23.35
N ASN A 121 -5.23 -0.77 22.03
CA ASN A 121 -6.28 -0.19 21.20
C ASN A 121 -6.44 -1.03 19.94
N ARG A 122 -7.55 -0.82 19.22
CA ARG A 122 -7.76 -1.38 17.88
C ARG A 122 -6.70 -0.84 16.93
N VAL A 123 -6.31 -1.63 15.95
CA VAL A 123 -5.24 -1.27 15.01
C VAL A 123 -5.69 -1.53 13.58
N TRP A 124 -5.51 -0.54 12.72
CA TRP A 124 -5.40 -0.73 11.27
C TRP A 124 -3.97 -1.12 10.94
N LEU A 125 -3.77 -2.36 10.51
CA LEU A 125 -2.52 -2.80 9.91
C LEU A 125 -2.67 -2.68 8.39
N LEU A 126 -1.78 -1.88 7.78
CA LEU A 126 -1.65 -1.76 6.34
C LEU A 126 -0.26 -2.26 5.95
N SER A 127 -0.21 -3.41 5.28
CA SER A 127 1.02 -4.00 4.75
C SER A 127 1.02 -3.87 3.22
N LEU A 128 2.15 -3.42 2.67
CA LEU A 128 2.35 -3.18 1.25
C LEU A 128 3.66 -3.88 0.82
N GLY A 129 3.58 -4.79 -0.15
CA GLY A 129 4.76 -5.41 -0.75
C GLY A 129 5.58 -4.39 -1.53
N SER A 130 4.94 -3.57 -2.36
CA SER A 130 5.61 -2.43 -2.99
C SER A 130 4.71 -1.21 -3.16
N VAL A 131 5.33 -0.03 -3.13
CA VAL A 131 4.71 1.25 -3.46
C VAL A 131 5.59 1.93 -4.51
N SER A 132 5.06 2.17 -5.70
CA SER A 132 5.71 2.97 -6.75
C SER A 132 4.94 4.25 -6.96
N VAL A 133 5.65 5.37 -6.97
CA VAL A 133 5.11 6.68 -7.29
C VAL A 133 5.83 7.20 -8.55
N GLU A 134 5.09 7.44 -9.61
CA GLU A 134 5.61 7.83 -10.92
C GLU A 134 4.94 9.12 -11.40
N PHE A 135 5.71 10.21 -11.45
CA PHE A 135 5.22 11.50 -11.93
C PHE A 135 5.59 11.69 -13.41
N PRO A 136 4.62 11.83 -14.32
CA PRO A 136 4.87 12.11 -15.73
C PRO A 136 5.56 13.45 -15.95
N TYR A 137 6.32 13.54 -17.05
CA TYR A 137 6.98 14.76 -17.46
C TYR A 137 5.98 15.91 -17.65
N GLN A 138 6.28 17.06 -17.04
CA GLN A 138 5.45 18.29 -17.05
C GLN A 138 4.01 18.15 -16.52
N TYR A 139 3.63 17.02 -15.93
CA TYR A 139 2.29 16.89 -15.36
C TYR A 139 2.21 17.51 -13.96
N ASP A 140 1.35 18.53 -13.82
CA ASP A 140 1.10 19.20 -12.54
C ASP A 140 0.04 18.45 -11.72
N PHE A 141 0.46 17.35 -11.09
CA PHE A 141 -0.37 16.54 -10.19
C PHE A 141 -1.06 17.36 -9.08
N SER A 142 -0.41 18.43 -8.60
CA SER A 142 -0.91 19.22 -7.48
C SER A 142 -2.25 19.86 -7.78
N ARG A 143 -2.47 20.30 -9.03
CA ARG A 143 -3.72 20.93 -9.47
C ARG A 143 -4.94 20.03 -9.32
N THR A 144 -4.79 18.72 -9.53
CA THR A 144 -5.91 17.77 -9.43
C THR A 144 -6.05 17.27 -8.01
N LEU A 145 -4.94 17.12 -7.29
CA LEU A 145 -4.97 16.84 -5.86
C LEU A 145 -5.69 17.95 -5.07
N ASP A 146 -5.42 19.22 -5.37
CA ASP A 146 -6.03 20.36 -4.68
C ASP A 146 -7.55 20.40 -4.84
N GLU A 147 -8.05 20.12 -6.05
CA GLU A 147 -9.50 20.00 -6.31
C GLU A 147 -10.09 18.82 -5.54
N ALA A 148 -9.42 17.66 -5.56
CA ALA A 148 -9.86 16.48 -4.82
C ALA A 148 -9.93 16.76 -3.31
N VAL A 149 -8.93 17.47 -2.76
CA VAL A 149 -8.92 17.91 -1.37
C VAL A 149 -10.05 18.93 -1.11
N GLY A 150 -10.33 19.81 -2.07
CA GLY A 150 -11.47 20.74 -2.03
C GLY A 150 -12.81 20.00 -1.90
N VAL A 151 -13.07 19.04 -2.79
CA VAL A 151 -14.26 18.17 -2.76
C VAL A 151 -14.34 17.40 -1.44
N GLN A 152 -13.22 16.85 -0.97
CA GLN A 152 -13.18 16.13 0.30
C GLN A 152 -13.52 17.03 1.50
N LYS A 153 -12.99 18.26 1.54
CA LYS A 153 -13.30 19.24 2.59
C LYS A 153 -14.77 19.62 2.57
N TRP A 154 -15.33 19.86 1.39
CA TRP A 154 -16.75 20.14 1.21
C TRP A 154 -17.62 18.98 1.71
N LEU A 155 -17.33 17.74 1.30
CA LEU A 155 -18.06 16.55 1.71
C LEU A 155 -17.98 16.31 3.23
N LYS A 156 -16.79 16.51 3.82
CA LYS A 156 -16.61 16.47 5.29
C LYS A 156 -17.42 17.55 5.99
N GLY A 157 -17.50 18.75 5.43
CA GLY A 157 -18.33 19.85 5.94
C GLY A 157 -19.81 19.47 5.98
N LEU A 158 -20.32 18.88 4.89
CA LEU A 158 -21.71 18.43 4.77
C LEU A 158 -22.09 17.38 5.84
N HIS A 159 -21.23 16.39 6.08
CA HIS A 159 -21.55 15.28 6.99
C HIS A 159 -21.23 15.55 8.47
N ARG A 160 -20.33 16.51 8.79
CA ARG A 160 -19.96 16.83 10.19
C ARG A 160 -21.14 17.34 11.02
N GLY A 161 -22.07 18.08 10.43
CA GLY A 161 -23.28 18.57 11.13
C GLY A 161 -24.20 17.45 11.62
N THR A 162 -24.24 16.32 10.91
CA THR A 162 -25.14 15.19 11.20
C THR A 162 -24.59 14.29 12.32
N ARG A 163 -23.26 14.16 12.42
CA ARG A 163 -22.62 13.25 13.39
C ARG A 163 -22.54 13.83 14.80
N ALA A 164 -22.51 15.15 14.95
CA ALA A 164 -22.43 15.83 16.24
C ALA A 164 -23.71 15.68 17.09
N GLN A 165 -24.86 15.41 16.47
CA GLN A 165 -26.15 15.26 17.17
C GLN A 165 -26.44 13.83 17.67
N ALA A 166 -25.61 12.84 17.32
CA ALA A 166 -25.99 11.42 17.44
C ALA A 166 -25.39 10.64 18.64
N SER A 167 -24.50 11.21 19.47
CA SER A 167 -23.83 10.42 20.52
C SER A 167 -23.78 11.10 21.88
N ALA A 168 -24.67 10.69 22.79
CA ALA A 168 -24.59 10.98 24.23
C ALA A 168 -23.66 10.02 25.00
N SER A 169 -23.14 8.96 24.35
CA SER A 169 -22.16 8.02 24.91
C SER A 169 -20.72 8.40 24.49
N PRO A 170 -19.69 8.13 25.32
CA PRO A 170 -18.30 8.35 24.92
C PRO A 170 -17.98 7.54 23.67
N ALA A 171 -17.57 8.24 22.60
CA ALA A 171 -17.20 7.59 21.35
C ALA A 171 -15.96 6.70 21.57
N PRO A 172 -15.90 5.50 20.96
CA PRO A 172 -14.73 4.64 21.10
C PRO A 172 -13.49 5.31 20.50
N LEU A 173 -12.32 5.06 21.09
CA LEU A 173 -11.04 5.60 20.61
C LEU A 173 -10.84 5.27 19.11
N PRO A 174 -10.35 6.22 18.29
CA PRO A 174 -9.92 5.93 16.94
C PRO A 174 -8.87 4.81 16.95
N PRO A 175 -8.91 3.85 16.00
CA PRO A 175 -7.89 2.82 15.90
C PRO A 175 -6.51 3.42 15.58
N ASP A 176 -5.46 2.75 16.05
CA ASP A 176 -4.08 3.05 15.68
C ASP A 176 -3.80 2.64 14.24
N LEU A 177 -2.71 3.15 13.66
CA LEU A 177 -2.28 2.81 12.31
C LEU A 177 -0.86 2.25 12.34
N LEU A 178 -0.69 1.02 11.87
CA LEU A 178 0.59 0.40 11.59
C LEU A 178 0.76 0.26 10.07
N LEU A 179 1.75 0.94 9.52
CA LEU A 179 2.08 0.89 8.10
C LEU A 179 3.39 0.12 7.90
N LYS A 180 3.35 -0.96 7.13
CA LYS A 180 4.52 -1.76 6.74
C LYS A 180 4.69 -1.69 5.23
N VAL A 181 5.84 -1.22 4.78
CA VAL A 181 6.18 -1.11 3.35
C VAL A 181 7.50 -1.84 3.11
N GLN A 182 7.51 -2.87 2.27
CA GLN A 182 8.75 -3.61 1.99
C GLN A 182 9.61 -2.90 0.95
N HIS A 183 9.00 -2.44 -0.14
CA HIS A 183 9.67 -1.71 -1.21
C HIS A 183 8.97 -0.38 -1.51
N PHE A 184 9.74 0.69 -1.62
CA PHE A 184 9.25 2.01 -1.98
C PHE A 184 10.11 2.60 -3.10
N SER A 185 9.46 3.08 -4.16
CA SER A 185 10.09 3.80 -5.27
C SER A 185 9.35 5.09 -5.57
N TRP A 186 10.12 6.12 -5.89
CA TRP A 186 9.62 7.41 -6.33
C TRP A 186 10.44 7.84 -7.54
N VAL A 187 9.77 8.04 -8.67
CA VAL A 187 10.37 8.44 -9.94
C VAL A 187 9.68 9.69 -10.48
N PHE A 188 10.48 10.63 -10.98
CA PHE A 188 10.03 11.73 -11.82
C PHE A 188 10.51 11.44 -13.24
N LEU A 189 9.60 11.48 -14.21
CA LEU A 189 9.92 11.19 -15.61
C LEU A 189 10.35 12.46 -16.33
N ASP A 190 11.40 12.34 -17.15
CA ASP A 190 11.86 13.38 -18.09
C ASP A 190 11.17 13.24 -19.46
N ASP A 191 11.40 14.20 -20.35
CA ASP A 191 10.92 14.13 -21.74
C ASP A 191 11.51 12.91 -22.45
N ILE A 192 10.64 11.97 -22.81
CA ILE A 192 11.02 10.75 -23.54
C ILE A 192 11.74 11.08 -24.85
N PHE A 193 11.38 12.17 -25.53
CA PHE A 193 12.04 12.57 -26.77
C PHE A 193 13.46 13.07 -26.53
N GLU A 194 13.67 13.92 -25.54
CA GLU A 194 15.01 14.43 -25.20
C GLU A 194 15.93 13.29 -24.76
N VAL A 195 15.42 12.39 -23.91
CA VAL A 195 16.17 11.20 -23.47
C VAL A 195 16.59 10.35 -24.67
N LYS A 196 15.65 10.01 -25.57
CA LYS A 196 15.96 9.22 -26.77
C LYS A 196 16.90 9.92 -27.73
N LEU A 197 16.78 11.24 -27.91
CA LEU A 197 17.70 12.00 -28.75
C LEU A 197 19.12 12.00 -28.18
N ARG A 198 19.24 12.16 -26.86
CA ARG A 198 20.53 12.12 -26.16
C ARG A 198 21.18 10.75 -26.33
N ASP A 199 20.45 9.68 -26.06
CA ASP A 199 20.94 8.30 -26.20
C ASP A 199 21.43 8.03 -27.64
N ASN A 200 20.67 8.45 -28.64
CA ASN A 200 21.06 8.30 -30.05
C ASN A 200 22.31 9.11 -30.40
N TYR A 201 22.39 10.36 -29.93
CA TYR A 201 23.55 11.21 -30.17
C TYR A 201 24.82 10.65 -29.50
N GLU A 202 24.70 10.14 -28.27
CA GLU A 202 25.79 9.48 -27.56
C GLU A 202 26.25 8.22 -28.30
N LEU A 203 25.33 7.41 -28.80
CA LEU A 203 25.63 6.24 -29.60
C LEU A 203 26.42 6.60 -30.87
N MET A 204 25.94 7.56 -31.66
CA MET A 204 26.61 8.01 -32.89
C MET A 204 28.02 8.55 -32.61
N LYS A 205 28.18 9.27 -31.50
CA LYS A 205 29.47 9.82 -31.07
C LYS A 205 30.46 8.69 -30.76
N ASP A 206 30.01 7.62 -30.14
CA ASP A 206 30.86 6.48 -29.79
C ASP A 206 31.18 5.61 -31.02
N GLU A 207 30.22 5.37 -31.91
CA GLU A 207 30.45 4.70 -33.20
C GLU A 207 31.49 5.44 -34.06
N SER A 208 31.43 6.77 -34.09
CA SER A 208 32.40 7.60 -34.80
C SER A 208 33.81 7.44 -34.24
N LYS A 209 33.96 7.50 -32.90
CA LYS A 209 35.25 7.29 -32.25
C LYS A 209 35.79 5.89 -32.49
N GLU A 210 34.92 4.88 -32.45
CA GLU A 210 35.33 3.50 -32.66
C GLU A 210 35.75 3.26 -34.11
N SER A 211 35.00 3.78 -35.07
CA SER A 211 35.33 3.70 -36.49
C SER A 211 36.66 4.39 -36.80
N ALA A 212 36.93 5.55 -36.21
CA ALA A 212 38.21 6.22 -36.33
C ALA A 212 39.37 5.38 -35.76
N LYS A 213 39.18 4.73 -34.61
CA LYS A 213 40.18 3.80 -34.04
C LYS A 213 40.40 2.59 -34.96
N ARG A 214 39.33 1.98 -35.49
CA ARG A 214 39.41 0.85 -36.42
C ARG A 214 40.18 1.23 -37.70
N LEU A 215 39.94 2.43 -38.23
CA LEU A 215 40.64 2.95 -39.40
C LEU A 215 42.12 3.20 -39.10
N GLN A 216 42.46 3.84 -37.98
CA GLN A 216 43.85 4.05 -37.57
C GLN A 216 44.61 2.73 -37.39
N LEU A 217 43.98 1.70 -36.82
CA LEU A 217 44.57 0.38 -36.69
C LEU A 217 44.79 -0.30 -38.05
N LEU A 218 43.86 -0.13 -38.99
CA LEU A 218 44.01 -0.60 -40.37
C LEU A 218 45.16 0.10 -41.08
N ASP A 219 45.23 1.43 -41.02
CA ASP A 219 46.30 2.22 -41.63
C ASP A 219 47.68 1.85 -41.05
N ALA A 220 47.76 1.67 -39.73
CA ALA A 220 48.99 1.20 -39.07
C ALA A 220 49.43 -0.19 -39.56
N LYS A 221 48.48 -1.11 -39.74
CA LYS A 221 48.75 -2.45 -40.29
C LYS A 221 49.19 -2.40 -41.75
N VAL A 222 48.52 -1.59 -42.58
CA VAL A 222 48.89 -1.40 -43.99
C VAL A 222 50.29 -0.79 -44.10
N ALA A 223 50.60 0.22 -43.29
CA ALA A 223 51.94 0.82 -43.25
C ALA A 223 53.02 -0.18 -42.81
N ALA A 224 52.74 -1.02 -41.81
CA ALA A 224 53.65 -2.08 -41.38
C ALA A 224 53.90 -3.11 -42.49
N LEU A 225 52.85 -3.55 -43.21
CA LEU A 225 52.96 -4.47 -44.34
C LEU A 225 53.76 -3.87 -45.50
N ARG A 226 53.51 -2.60 -45.84
CA ARG A 226 54.29 -1.87 -46.85
C ARG A 226 55.79 -1.81 -46.49
N LYS A 227 56.12 -1.64 -45.21
CA LYS A 227 57.51 -1.69 -44.72
C LYS A 227 58.14 -3.09 -44.78
N GLN A 228 57.36 -4.16 -44.56
CA GLN A 228 57.86 -5.54 -44.57
C GLN A 228 58.03 -6.13 -45.99
N HIS A 229 57.13 -5.80 -46.92
CA HIS A 229 57.09 -6.44 -48.24
C HIS A 229 57.59 -5.56 -49.40
N GLY A 230 57.95 -4.29 -49.13
CA GLY A 230 58.28 -3.32 -50.18
C GLY A 230 57.03 -2.85 -50.95
N GLU A 231 57.10 -1.66 -51.54
CA GLU A 231 55.98 -1.04 -52.26
C GLU A 231 55.60 -1.85 -53.51
N LEU A 232 54.69 -2.82 -53.36
CA LEU A 232 54.18 -3.67 -54.45
C LEU A 232 52.71 -3.39 -54.81
N LEU A 233 52.16 -2.23 -54.42
CA LEU A 233 50.81 -1.83 -54.84
C LEU A 233 50.85 -0.45 -55.52
N PRO A 234 50.46 -0.33 -56.81
CA PRO A 234 50.42 0.96 -57.50
C PRO A 234 49.32 1.87 -56.93
N ALA A 235 49.53 3.18 -57.12
CA ALA A 235 48.64 4.26 -56.71
C ALA A 235 47.24 4.20 -57.36
#